data_AF-A0A9E1ZHB7-F1
#
_entry.id   AF-A0A9E1ZHB7-F1
#
_cell.length_a   1.000
_cell.length_b   1.000
_cell.length_c   1.000
_cell.angle_alpha   90.00
_cell.angle_beta   90.00
_cell.angle_gamma   90.00
#
_symmetry.space_group_name_H-M   'P 1'
#
loop_
_entity.id
_entity.type
_entity.pdbx_description
1 polymer ?
#
loop_
_entity_poly.entity_id
_entity_poly.type
_entity_poly.pdbx_seq_one_letter_code
_entity_poly.pdbx_strand_id
1 'polypeptide(L)'
;MKTKTKKSNTAAAKRGFTLVELLVVIGIIAILAGMILPALGKAKDSAKKAQAKSEMQNISGAVRAYEAEYSRFPIPTQITKQLKTPDYT
;
A
#
# COMPACT_ATOMS: atom_id res chain seq x y z
N MET A 1 -63.94 -43.15 12.85
CA MET A 1 -62.49 -43.45 13.01
C MET A 1 -61.69 -42.27 12.47
N LYS A 2 -60.94 -41.52 13.28
CA LYS A 2 -60.09 -40.39 12.84
C LYS A 2 -58.67 -40.61 13.37
N THR A 3 -57.71 -40.83 12.49
CA THR A 3 -56.29 -41.06 12.81
C THR A 3 -55.58 -39.71 12.98
N LYS A 4 -55.01 -39.43 14.16
CA LYS A 4 -54.18 -38.24 14.39
C LYS A 4 -52.72 -38.54 14.01
N THR A 5 -52.22 -37.87 12.98
CA THR A 5 -50.82 -37.95 12.52
C THR A 5 -49.93 -37.11 13.43
N LYS A 6 -48.93 -37.73 14.09
CA LYS A 6 -48.01 -37.07 15.03
C LYS A 6 -46.89 -36.36 14.22
N LYS A 7 -46.96 -35.04 14.07
CA LYS A 7 -45.91 -34.24 13.42
C LYS A 7 -44.74 -34.08 14.40
N SER A 8 -43.65 -34.81 14.20
CA SER A 8 -42.42 -34.63 15.00
C SER A 8 -41.76 -33.31 14.60
N ASN A 9 -41.81 -32.34 15.50
CA ASN A 9 -41.16 -31.05 15.29
C ASN A 9 -39.67 -31.18 15.67
N THR A 10 -38.84 -31.65 14.74
CA THR A 10 -37.38 -31.66 14.89
C THR A 10 -36.86 -30.23 14.73
N ALA A 11 -37.01 -29.42 15.78
CA ALA A 11 -36.32 -28.15 15.88
C ALA A 11 -34.82 -28.46 16.06
N ALA A 12 -34.06 -28.39 14.97
CA ALA A 12 -32.61 -28.49 15.03
C ALA A 12 -32.09 -27.38 15.95
N ALA A 13 -31.60 -27.76 17.13
CA ALA A 13 -31.03 -26.83 18.08
C ALA A 13 -29.87 -26.10 17.39
N LYS A 14 -30.02 -24.80 17.15
CA LYS A 14 -28.94 -23.98 16.61
C LYS A 14 -27.82 -23.93 17.63
N ARG A 15 -26.67 -24.52 17.29
CA ARG A 15 -25.44 -24.39 18.09
C ARG A 15 -24.95 -22.95 17.98
N GLY A 16 -24.85 -22.27 19.11
CA GLY A 16 -24.19 -20.97 19.23
C GLY A 16 -22.69 -21.14 19.46
N PHE A 17 -21.93 -20.09 19.16
CA PHE A 17 -20.51 -20.01 19.47
C PHE A 17 -20.30 -19.93 20.99
N THR A 18 -19.35 -20.68 21.50
CA THR A 18 -18.89 -20.58 22.89
C THR A 18 -17.94 -19.39 23.04
N LEU A 19 -17.85 -18.83 24.24
CA LEU A 19 -16.90 -17.74 24.55
C LEU A 19 -15.44 -18.17 24.31
N VAL A 20 -15.13 -19.44 24.51
CA VAL A 20 -13.79 -20.01 24.33
C VAL A 20 -13.39 -20.02 22.85
N GLU A 21 -14.31 -20.43 21.97
CA GLU A 21 -14.06 -20.42 20.52
C GLU A 21 -13.80 -18.98 20.03
N LEU A 22 -14.54 -17.99 20.54
CA LEU A 22 -14.32 -16.59 20.18
C LEU A 22 -12.99 -16.05 20.73
N LEU A 23 -12.62 -16.42 21.96
CA LEU A 23 -11.40 -15.98 22.62
C LEU A 23 -10.14 -16.49 21.90
N VAL A 24 -10.13 -17.75 21.48
CA VAL A 24 -9.00 -18.32 20.74
C VAL A 24 -8.78 -17.59 19.41
N VAL A 25 -9.87 -17.22 18.72
CA VAL A 25 -9.79 -16.55 17.41
C VAL A 25 -9.17 -15.17 17.53
N ILE A 26 -9.61 -14.35 18.48
CA ILE A 26 -9.01 -13.03 18.70
C ILE A 26 -7.55 -13.13 19.17
N GLY A 27 -7.21 -14.18 19.93
CA GLY A 27 -5.84 -14.45 20.34
C GLY A 27 -4.92 -14.74 19.15
N ILE A 28 -5.35 -15.58 18.21
CA ILE A 28 -4.60 -15.87 16.99
C ILE A 28 -4.43 -14.60 16.14
N ILE A 29 -5.49 -13.81 15.95
CA ILE A 29 -5.42 -12.55 15.21
C ILE A 29 -4.44 -11.57 15.86
N ALA A 30 -4.43 -11.47 17.19
CA ALA A 30 -3.52 -10.58 17.92
C ALA A 30 -2.04 -10.97 17.74
N ILE A 31 -1.73 -12.27 17.75
CA ILE A 31 -0.37 -12.77 17.50
C ILE A 31 0.07 -12.44 16.07
N LEU A 32 -0.78 -12.75 15.08
CA LEU A 32 -0.48 -12.48 13.67
C LEU A 32 -0.31 -10.98 13.41
N ALA A 33 -1.23 -10.15 13.91
CA ALA A 33 -1.16 -8.70 13.78
C ALA A 33 0.07 -8.11 14.49
N GLY A 34 0.40 -8.62 15.69
CA GLY A 34 1.56 -8.21 16.46
C GLY A 34 2.89 -8.41 15.72
N MET A 35 3.00 -9.46 14.91
CA MET A 35 4.18 -9.69 14.05
C MET A 35 4.23 -8.75 12.84
N ILE A 36 3.09 -8.30 12.32
CA ILE A 36 2.99 -7.46 11.10
C ILE A 36 3.30 -5.98 11.39
N LEU A 37 2.87 -5.46 12.55
CA LEU A 37 3.03 -4.05 12.91
C LEU A 37 4.48 -3.50 12.78
N PRO A 38 5.53 -4.15 13.32
CA PRO A 38 6.90 -3.63 13.18
C PRO A 38 7.44 -3.72 11.75
N ALA A 39 6.97 -4.69 10.96
CA ALA A 39 7.35 -4.84 9.56
C ALA A 39 6.77 -3.71 8.69
N LEU A 40 5.58 -3.21 9.02
CA LEU A 40 4.90 -2.16 8.27
C LEU A 40 5.67 -0.83 8.29
N GLY A 41 6.28 -0.47 9.41
CA GLY A 41 7.13 0.73 9.50
C GLY A 41 8.33 0.66 8.56
N LYS A 42 9.06 -0.47 8.59
CA LYS A 42 10.20 -0.73 7.69
C LYS A 42 9.79 -0.74 6.21
N ALA A 43 8.63 -1.32 5.90
CA ALA A 43 8.09 -1.35 4.55
C ALA A 43 7.77 0.06 4.02
N LYS A 44 7.16 0.93 4.85
CA LYS A 44 6.86 2.32 4.51
C LYS A 44 8.14 3.12 4.22
N ASP A 45 9.16 3.00 5.06
CA ASP A 45 10.41 3.72 4.84
C ASP A 45 11.15 3.22 3.59
N SER A 46 11.10 1.92 3.33
CA SER A 46 11.63 1.33 2.11
C SER A 46 10.88 1.81 0.87
N ALA A 47 9.55 1.93 0.94
CA ALA A 47 8.73 2.47 -0.14
C ALA A 47 9.07 3.93 -0.46
N LYS A 48 9.24 4.78 0.57
CA LYS A 48 9.69 6.17 0.39
C LYS A 48 11.07 6.26 -0.30
N LYS A 49 12.02 5.41 0.11
CA LYS A 49 13.34 5.34 -0.53
C LYS A 49 13.25 4.87 -1.97
N ALA A 50 12.42 3.87 -2.26
CA ALA A 50 12.19 3.39 -3.61
C ALA A 50 11.57 4.47 -4.51
N GLN A 51 10.60 5.22 -3.98
CA GLN A 51 9.99 6.35 -4.67
C GLN A 51 11.04 7.43 -4.99
N ALA A 52 11.78 7.91 -4.00
CA ALA A 52 12.82 8.90 -4.21
C ALA A 52 13.88 8.43 -5.22
N LYS A 53 14.27 7.15 -5.17
CA LYS A 53 15.18 6.56 -6.16
C LYS A 53 14.61 6.61 -7.58
N SER A 54 13.33 6.31 -7.75
CA SER A 54 12.65 6.38 -9.05
C SER A 54 12.61 7.82 -9.58
N GLU A 55 12.24 8.78 -8.73
CA GLU A 55 12.23 10.21 -9.07
C GLU A 55 13.62 10.72 -9.49
N MET A 56 14.68 10.34 -8.76
CA MET A 56 16.06 10.66 -9.12
C MET A 56 16.47 10.05 -10.47
N GLN A 57 16.06 8.82 -10.75
CA GLN A 57 16.33 8.20 -12.06
C GLN A 57 15.61 8.92 -13.19
N ASN A 58 14.36 9.34 -12.98
CA ASN A 58 13.60 10.11 -13.96
C ASN A 58 14.26 11.47 -14.25
N ILE A 59 14.71 12.18 -13.21
CA ILE A 59 15.44 13.45 -13.36
C ILE A 59 16.77 13.23 -14.10
N SER A 60 17.55 12.22 -13.69
CA SER A 60 18.81 11.88 -14.35
C SER A 60 18.61 11.53 -15.83
N GLY A 61 17.56 10.76 -16.14
CA GLY A 61 17.16 10.47 -17.50
C GLY A 61 16.80 11.71 -18.30
N ALA A 62 16.01 12.63 -17.73
CA ALA A 62 15.66 13.89 -18.37
C ALA A 62 16.88 14.79 -18.64
N VAL A 63 17.81 14.87 -17.68
CA VAL A 63 19.06 15.63 -17.84
C VAL A 63 19.91 15.07 -18.97
N ARG A 64 20.06 13.74 -19.05
CA ARG A 64 20.80 13.07 -20.13
C ARG A 64 20.10 13.21 -21.49
N ALA A 65 18.77 13.16 -21.52
CA ALA A 65 18.01 13.40 -22.74
C ALA A 65 18.21 14.83 -23.25
N TYR A 66 18.20 15.83 -22.35
CA TYR A 66 18.52 17.21 -22.70
C TYR A 66 19.96 17.35 -23.23
N GLU A 67 20.93 16.73 -22.55
CA GLU A 67 22.33 16.75 -23.00
C GLU A 67 22.49 16.11 -24.39
N ALA A 68 21.80 15.01 -24.66
CA ALA A 68 21.86 14.34 -25.96
C ALA A 68 21.31 15.20 -27.10
N GLU A 69 20.25 15.97 -26.85
CA GLU A 69 19.63 16.85 -27.86
C GLU A 69 20.43 18.15 -28.07
N TYR A 70 20.88 18.78 -26.98
CA TYR A 70 21.45 20.13 -27.00
C TYR A 70 22.97 20.17 -26.83
N SER A 71 23.63 19.01 -26.69
CA SER A 71 25.08 18.87 -26.45
C SER A 71 25.60 19.67 -25.24
N ARG A 72 24.72 19.98 -24.27
CA ARG A 72 25.04 20.72 -23.04
C ARG A 72 24.08 20.35 -21.92
N PHE A 73 24.51 20.51 -20.67
CA PHE A 73 23.65 20.28 -19.51
C PHE A 73 22.59 21.39 -19.34
N PRO A 74 21.42 21.07 -18.77
CA PRO A 74 20.39 22.07 -18.49
C PRO A 74 20.88 23.05 -17.42
N ILE A 75 20.65 24.33 -17.67
CA ILE A 75 21.00 25.42 -16.76
C ILE A 75 19.85 25.69 -15.77
N PRO A 76 20.14 25.97 -14.48
CA PRO A 76 19.11 26.31 -13.51
C PRO A 76 18.33 27.57 -13.93
N THR A 77 17.01 27.55 -13.75
CA THR A 77 16.12 28.66 -14.12
C THR A 77 16.41 29.94 -13.34
N GLN A 78 17.05 29.85 -12.17
CA GLN A 78 17.51 31.01 -11.41
C GLN A 78 18.66 31.73 -12.13
N ILE A 79 19.53 30.98 -12.82
CA ILE A 79 20.64 31.53 -13.59
C ILE A 79 20.12 32.14 -14.90
N THR A 80 19.19 31.48 -15.58
CA THR A 80 18.59 32.02 -16.82
C THR A 80 17.82 33.32 -16.62
N LYS A 81 17.23 33.56 -15.45
CA LYS A 81 16.57 34.85 -15.14
C LYS A 81 17.57 36.00 -14.95
N GLN A 82 18.78 35.70 -14.50
CA GLN A 82 19.84 36.69 -14.27
C GLN A 82 20.62 36.98 -15.56
N LEU A 83 20.79 35.96 -16.41
CA LEU A 83 21.25 36.12 -17.77
C LEU A 83 20.13 36.79 -18.56
N LYS A 84 20.23 38.08 -18.86
CA LYS A 84 19.24 38.88 -19.60
C LYS A 84 18.93 38.38 -21.03
N THR A 85 19.43 37.20 -21.40
CA THR A 85 19.24 36.48 -22.65
C THR A 85 18.39 35.24 -22.37
N PRO A 86 17.12 35.20 -22.82
CA PRO A 86 16.33 33.99 -22.74
C PRO A 86 16.99 32.93 -23.63
N ASP A 87 17.22 31.74 -23.10
CA ASP A 87 17.69 30.60 -23.89
C ASP A 87 16.49 30.15 -24.74
N TYR A 88 16.53 30.44 -26.05
CA TYR A 88 15.44 30.17 -27.01
C TYR A 88 15.62 28.86 -27.80
N THR A 89 16.54 28.01 -27.35
CA THR A 89 16.82 26.70 -27.95
C THR A 89 16.01 25.60 -27.28
#